data_AF-A0A4R0GNB7-F1
#
_entry.id   AF-A0A4R0GNB7-F1
#
_cell.length_a   1.000
_cell.length_b   1.000
_cell.length_c   1.000
_cell.angle_alpha   90.00
_cell.angle_beta   90.00
_cell.angle_gamma   90.00
#
_symmetry.space_group_name_H-M   'P 1'
#
loop_
_entity.id
_entity.type
_entity.pdbx_description
1 polymer ?
#
loop_
_entity_poly.entity_id
_entity_poly.type
_entity_poly.pdbx_seq_one_letter_code
_entity_poly.pdbx_strand_id
1 'polypeptide(L)'
;MPASTFLLKQNEIAGRVVDAMMAKDVHGMNVAAQELADLNTAHQDLAEDIAKYKANTGIDPADAAPAAPEPAKPRRARKPTK
;
A
#
# COMPACT_ATOMS: atom_id res chain seq x y z
N MET A 1 5.67 -2.44 -0.49
CA MET A 1 4.62 -2.81 0.48
C MET A 1 3.39 -1.95 0.23
N PRO A 2 2.14 -2.45 0.34
CA PRO A 2 0.95 -1.61 0.28
C PRO A 2 0.91 -0.61 1.44
N ALA A 3 0.36 0.59 1.23
CA ALA A 3 0.27 1.64 2.26
C ALA A 3 -0.47 1.16 3.53
N SER A 4 -1.50 0.30 3.36
CA SER A 4 -2.22 -0.30 4.49
C SER A 4 -1.35 -1.24 5.32
N THR A 5 -0.46 -2.02 4.70
CA THR A 5 0.47 -2.92 5.41
C THR A 5 1.54 -2.13 6.14
N PHE A 6 2.00 -1.01 5.57
CA PHE A 6 2.94 -0.11 6.23
C PHE A 6 2.34 0.49 7.51
N LEU A 7 1.13 1.04 7.44
CA LEU A 7 0.44 1.64 8.60
C LEU A 7 0.16 0.59 9.70
N LEU A 8 -0.20 -0.63 9.33
CA LEU A 8 -0.39 -1.72 10.29
C LEU A 8 0.90 -2.05 11.06
N LYS A 9 2.02 -2.20 10.33
CA LYS A 9 3.33 -2.46 10.95
C LYS A 9 3.82 -1.29 11.80
N GLN A 10 3.59 -0.06 11.35
CA GLN A 10 3.92 1.14 12.10
C GLN A 10 3.18 1.18 13.44
N ASN A 11 1.88 0.86 13.45
CA ASN A 11 1.07 0.80 14.67
C ASN A 11 1.53 -0.31 15.62
N GLU A 12 1.91 -1.48 15.09
CA GLU A 12 2.43 -2.60 15.88
C GLU A 12 3.76 -2.23 16.58
N ILE A 13 4.69 -1.60 15.85
CA ILE A 13 5.97 -1.13 16.41
C ILE A 13 5.72 -0.04 17.45
N ALA A 14 4.83 0.93 17.18
CA ALA A 14 4.47 1.97 18.12
C ALA A 14 3.88 1.41 19.43
N GLY A 15 3.06 0.36 19.35
CA GLY A 15 2.58 -0.37 20.52
C GLY A 15 3.73 -0.93 21.36
N ARG A 16 4.70 -1.60 20.72
CA ARG A 16 5.88 -2.14 21.40
C ARG A 16 6.77 -1.06 22.04
N VAL A 17 6.88 0.12 21.43
CA VAL A 17 7.58 1.26 22.05
C VAL A 17 6.89 1.68 23.36
N VAL A 18 5.55 1.79 23.34
CA VAL A 18 4.78 2.16 24.53
C VAL A 18 4.88 1.09 25.61
N ASP A 19 4.78 -0.19 25.24
CA ASP A 19 4.91 -1.31 26.18
C ASP A 19 6.31 -1.33 26.84
N ALA A 20 7.37 -1.15 26.05
CA ALA A 20 8.73 -1.06 26.55
C ALA A 20 8.94 0.18 27.46
N MET A 21 8.33 1.32 27.11
CA MET A 21 8.35 2.53 27.94
C MET A 21 7.65 2.30 29.29
N MET A 22 6.49 1.64 29.28
CA MET A 22 5.76 1.29 30.50
C MET A 22 6.54 0.30 31.37
N ALA A 23 7.26 -0.64 30.75
CA ALA A 23 8.15 -1.58 31.42
C ALA A 23 9.50 -0.97 31.88
N LYS A 24 9.79 0.30 31.51
CA LYS A 24 11.11 0.95 31.67
C LYS A 24 12.25 0.16 31.02
N ASP A 25 11.93 -0.60 29.98
CA ASP A 25 12.88 -1.35 29.19
C ASP A 25 13.49 -0.46 28.10
N VAL A 26 14.61 0.18 28.46
CA VAL A 26 15.38 1.04 27.56
C VAL A 26 15.88 0.27 26.34
N HIS A 27 16.19 -1.03 26.49
CA HIS A 27 16.66 -1.83 25.37
C HIS A 27 15.52 -2.12 24.39
N GLY A 28 14.37 -2.56 24.90
CA GLY A 28 13.15 -2.77 24.11
C GLY A 28 12.68 -1.51 23.38
N MET A 29 12.78 -0.34 24.03
CA MET A 29 12.50 0.94 23.39
C MET A 29 13.45 1.24 22.22
N ASN A 30 14.75 1.02 22.41
CA ASN A 30 15.76 1.28 21.37
C ASN A 30 15.58 0.33 20.17
N VAL A 31 15.29 -0.94 20.42
CA VAL A 31 15.03 -1.93 19.36
C VAL A 31 13.79 -1.53 18.56
N ALA A 32 12.68 -1.22 19.24
CA ALA A 32 11.45 -0.82 18.56
C ALA A 32 11.59 0.52 17.82
N ALA A 33 12.37 1.47 18.35
CA ALA A 33 12.69 2.71 17.65
C ALA A 33 13.53 2.48 16.38
N GLN A 34 14.51 1.57 16.44
CA GLN A 34 15.30 1.20 15.26
C GLN A 34 14.44 0.52 14.20
N GLU A 35 13.58 -0.42 14.60
CA GLU A 35 12.63 -1.07 13.67
C GLU A 35 11.69 -0.06 13.00
N LEU A 36 11.27 0.98 13.72
CA LEU A 36 10.45 2.06 13.14
C LEU A 36 11.24 2.89 12.12
N ALA A 37 12.51 3.17 12.39
CA ALA A 37 13.40 3.86 11.47
C ALA A 37 13.61 3.05 10.19
N ASP A 38 13.94 1.76 10.32
CA ASP A 38 14.15 0.85 9.20
C ASP A 38 12.88 0.70 8.34
N LEU A 39 11.71 0.63 8.98
CA LEU A 39 10.42 0.58 8.27
C LEU A 39 10.16 1.86 7.47
N ASN A 40 10.48 3.03 8.03
CA ASN A 40 10.32 4.32 7.34
C ASN A 40 11.28 4.45 6.16
N THR A 41 12.54 4.07 6.32
CA THR A 41 13.53 4.08 5.23
C THR A 41 13.08 3.18 4.08
N ALA A 42 12.70 1.93 4.38
CA ALA A 42 12.22 1.00 3.36
C ALA A 42 10.94 1.51 2.63
N HIS A 43 10.10 2.28 3.31
CA HIS A 43 8.92 2.89 2.69
C HIS A 43 9.28 4.10 1.81
N GLN A 44 10.24 4.93 2.24
CA GLN A 44 10.75 6.06 1.46
C GLN A 44 11.44 5.59 0.18
N ASP A 45 12.32 4.60 0.26
CA ASP A 45 13.02 4.03 -0.90
C ASP A 45 12.01 3.49 -1.94
N LEU A 46 10.96 2.80 -1.49
CA LEU A 46 9.90 2.32 -2.36
C LEU A 46 9.12 3.47 -3.01
N ALA A 47 8.85 4.56 -2.27
CA ALA A 47 8.15 5.72 -2.81
C ALA A 47 9.00 6.44 -3.86
N GLU A 48 10.31 6.56 -3.64
CA GLU A 48 11.25 7.11 -4.61
C GLU A 48 11.34 6.23 -5.86
N ASP A 49 11.40 4.91 -5.70
CA ASP A 49 11.44 3.98 -6.82
C ASP A 49 10.15 4.06 -7.64
N ILE A 50 8.98 4.13 -7.00
CA ILE A 50 7.70 4.35 -7.68
C ILE A 50 7.70 5.70 -8.43
N ALA A 51 8.24 6.76 -7.83
CA ALA A 51 8.35 8.07 -8.48
C ALA A 51 9.28 8.03 -9.69
N LYS A 52 10.44 7.36 -9.60
CA LYS A 52 11.35 7.12 -10.73
C LYS A 52 10.68 6.29 -11.82
N TYR A 53 9.97 5.22 -11.47
CA TYR A 53 9.19 4.44 -12.42
C TYR A 53 8.15 5.31 -13.13
N LYS A 54 7.36 6.12 -12.42
CA LYS A 54 6.39 7.05 -13.03
C LYS A 54 7.03 8.07 -13.97
N ALA A 55 8.16 8.66 -13.57
CA ALA A 55 8.90 9.59 -14.40
C ALA A 55 9.44 8.92 -15.68
N ASN A 56 9.85 7.65 -15.59
CA ASN A 56 10.39 6.89 -16.71
C ASN A 56 9.31 6.25 -17.60
N THR A 57 8.12 5.94 -17.09
CA THR A 57 7.04 5.33 -17.87
C THR A 57 6.08 6.35 -18.49
N GLY A 58 6.03 7.59 -18.01
CA GLY A 58 5.14 8.62 -18.54
C GLY A 58 3.65 8.34 -18.33
N ILE A 59 3.29 7.37 -17.48
CA ILE A 59 1.91 6.96 -17.19
C ILE A 59 1.49 7.56 -15.85
N ASP A 60 0.48 8.45 -15.91
CA ASP A 60 -0.20 9.01 -14.75
C ASP A 60 -1.11 7.94 -14.11
N PRO A 61 -0.96 7.59 -12.82
CA PRO A 61 -1.76 6.54 -12.18
C PRO A 61 -3.25 6.87 -12.06
N ALA A 62 -3.69 8.10 -12.38
CA ALA A 62 -5.11 8.44 -12.47
C ALA A 62 -5.83 7.71 -13.62
N ASP A 63 -5.10 7.17 -14.60
CA ASP A 63 -5.68 6.49 -15.77
C ASP A 63 -5.64 4.95 -15.68
N ALA A 64 -5.09 4.40 -14.59
CA ALA A 64 -5.07 2.96 -14.32
C ALA A 64 -6.33 2.47 -13.60
N ALA A 65 -7.49 3.06 -13.88
CA ALA A 65 -8.75 2.41 -13.57
C ALA A 65 -8.81 1.10 -14.38
N PRO A 66 -9.12 -0.05 -13.77
CA PRO A 66 -9.40 -1.25 -14.58
C PRO A 66 -10.52 -0.87 -15.53
N ALA A 67 -10.25 -0.95 -16.84
CA ALA A 67 -11.22 -0.65 -17.88
C ALA A 67 -12.54 -1.33 -17.50
N ALA A 68 -13.56 -0.51 -17.19
CA ALA A 68 -14.88 -1.02 -16.85
C ALA A 68 -15.29 -1.97 -17.99
N PRO A 69 -15.76 -3.20 -17.69
CA PRO A 69 -16.17 -4.11 -18.74
C PRO A 69 -17.22 -3.40 -19.61
N GLU A 70 -16.96 -3.33 -20.92
CA GLU A 70 -17.85 -2.69 -21.88
C GLU A 70 -19.29 -3.20 -21.68
N PRO A 71 -20.30 -2.32 -21.71
CA PRO A 71 -21.68 -2.75 -21.52
C PRO A 71 -22.05 -3.77 -22.60
N ALA A 72 -22.43 -4.96 -22.17
CA ALA A 72 -22.83 -6.05 -23.05
C ALA A 72 -23.94 -5.57 -24.00
N LYS A 73 -23.64 -5.53 -25.31
CA LYS A 73 -24.61 -5.19 -26.35
C LYS A 73 -25.84 -6.10 -26.21
N PRO A 74 -27.07 -5.57 -26.22
CA PRO A 74 -28.27 -6.38 -26.07
C PRO A 74 -28.34 -7.38 -27.23
N ARG A 75 -28.30 -8.67 -26.88
CA ARG A 75 -28.45 -9.77 -27.83
C ARG A 75 -29.84 -9.67 -28.45
N ARG A 76 -29.94 -9.18 -29.69
CA ARG A 76 -31.19 -9.12 -30.47
C ARG A 76 -31.89 -10.49 -30.37
N ALA A 77 -33.01 -10.53 -29.66
CA ALA A 77 -33.86 -11.69 -29.60
C ALA A 77 -34.35 -11.98 -31.04
N ARG A 78 -33.92 -13.11 -31.61
CA ARG A 78 -34.49 -13.62 -32.85
C ARG A 78 -35.93 -14.01 -32.55
N LYS A 79 -36.89 -13.35 -33.20
CA LYS A 79 -38.31 -13.77 -33.17
C LYS A 79 -38.40 -15.20 -33.72
N PRO A 80 -39.14 -16.12 -33.07
CA PRO A 80 -39.44 -17.40 -33.67
C PRO A 80 -40.40 -17.18 -34.85
N THR A 81 -40.02 -17.66 -36.02
CA THR A 81 -40.92 -17.84 -37.17
C THR A 81 -41.44 -19.27 -37.17
N LYS A 82 -42.77 -19.37 -37.17
CA LYS A 82 -43.66 -20.53 -37.29
C LYS A 82 -43.83 -21.40 -36.05
#